data_AF-A0A9P6XPI9-F1
#
_entry.id   AF-A0A9P6XPI9-F1
#
_cell.length_a   1.000
_cell.length_b   1.000
_cell.length_c   1.000
_cell.angle_alpha   90.00
_cell.angle_beta   90.00
_cell.angle_gamma   90.00
#
_symmetry.space_group_name_H-M   'P 1'
#
loop_
_entity.id
_entity.type
_entity.pdbx_description
1 polymer ?
#
loop_
_entity_poly.entity_id
_entity_poly.type
_entity_poly.pdbx_seq_one_letter_code
_entity_poly.pdbx_strand_id
1 'polypeptide(L)'
;MRRFLEERGSIFAPHGKTTMSPQVFDLQRRDGAWGITLATCHQVQVARQFGAQRIVLANQLVGKQSVAYILQALRDDPSFDFYCLAVAGAA
;
A
#
# COMPACT_ATOMS: atom_id res chain seq x y z
N MET A 1 -17.95 4.52 3.49
CA MET A 1 -16.71 5.32 3.37
C MET A 1 -16.73 6.18 2.12
N ARG A 2 -16.94 5.62 0.91
CA ARG A 2 -17.05 6.37 -0.36
C ARG A 2 -17.87 7.68 -0.25
N ARG A 3 -19.14 7.60 0.13
CA ARG A 3 -20.03 8.78 0.24
C ARG A 3 -19.43 9.91 1.08
N PHE A 4 -18.84 9.56 2.23
CA PHE A 4 -18.21 10.53 3.12
C PHE A 4 -16.98 11.19 2.47
N LEU A 5 -16.20 10.44 1.69
CA LEU A 5 -15.04 10.96 0.98
C LEU A 5 -15.43 11.87 -0.19
N GLU A 6 -16.48 11.50 -0.93
CA GLU A 6 -17.04 12.32 -2.01
C GLU A 6 -17.56 13.67 -1.49
N GLU A 7 -18.32 13.65 -0.40
CA GLU A 7 -18.80 14.87 0.29
C GLU A 7 -17.66 15.79 0.75
N ARG A 8 -16.45 15.26 0.92
CA ARG A 8 -15.28 16.00 1.42
C ARG A 8 -14.21 16.27 0.36
N GLY A 9 -14.37 15.75 -0.86
CA GLY A 9 -13.36 15.85 -1.92
C GLY A 9 -12.04 15.15 -1.59
N SER A 10 -12.07 14.10 -0.77
CA SER A 10 -10.88 13.40 -0.28
C SER A 10 -10.65 12.07 -0.99
N ILE A 11 -9.38 11.67 -1.14
CA ILE A 11 -8.99 10.31 -1.53
C ILE A 11 -8.70 9.46 -0.30
N PHE A 12 -8.69 8.14 -0.45
CA PHE A 12 -8.49 7.23 0.67
C PHE A 12 -7.72 5.98 0.30
N ALA A 13 -6.87 5.53 1.24
CA ALA A 13 -6.12 4.29 1.17
C ALA A 13 -6.33 3.48 2.47
N PRO A 14 -7.31 2.56 2.52
CA PRO A 14 -7.64 1.81 3.73
C PRO A 14 -6.47 1.02 4.30
N HIS A 15 -6.41 0.87 5.62
CA HIS A 15 -5.35 0.08 6.25
C HIS A 15 -5.72 -1.41 6.28
N GLY A 16 -5.04 -2.20 5.46
CA GLY A 16 -5.31 -3.63 5.28
C GLY A 16 -4.75 -4.56 6.36
N LYS A 17 -4.01 -4.06 7.36
CA LYS A 17 -3.33 -4.92 8.36
C LYS A 17 -4.31 -5.79 9.16
N THR A 18 -5.52 -5.31 9.37
CA THR A 18 -6.48 -5.91 10.30
C THR A 18 -7.15 -7.13 9.69
N THR A 19 -7.48 -7.08 8.40
CA THR A 19 -8.17 -8.17 7.73
C THR A 19 -7.22 -9.04 6.93
N MET A 20 -6.14 -8.48 6.37
CA MET A 20 -5.24 -9.16 5.42
C MET A 20 -5.98 -10.05 4.41
N SER A 21 -7.19 -9.62 4.01
CA SER A 21 -8.09 -10.34 3.12
C SER A 21 -8.03 -9.66 1.75
N PRO A 22 -7.39 -10.28 0.75
CA PRO A 22 -7.30 -9.71 -0.59
C PRO A 22 -8.66 -9.41 -1.21
N GLN A 23 -9.67 -10.20 -0.88
CA GLN A 23 -11.05 -9.99 -1.34
C GLN A 23 -11.61 -8.66 -0.84
N VAL A 24 -11.34 -8.31 0.44
CA VAL A 24 -11.75 -7.01 0.99
C VAL A 24 -10.99 -5.87 0.34
N PHE A 25 -9.70 -6.05 0.03
CA PHE A 25 -8.90 -5.02 -0.65
C PHE A 25 -9.43 -4.75 -2.06
N ASP A 26 -9.79 -5.79 -2.81
CA ASP A 26 -10.36 -5.65 -4.14
C ASP A 26 -11.76 -5.01 -4.09
N LEU A 27 -12.59 -5.36 -3.10
CA LEU A 27 -13.85 -4.66 -2.86
C LEU A 27 -13.62 -3.17 -2.60
N GLN A 28 -12.67 -2.81 -1.73
CA GLN A 28 -12.34 -1.41 -1.43
C GLN A 28 -11.79 -0.66 -2.65
N ARG A 29 -10.95 -1.31 -3.46
CA ARG A 29 -10.43 -0.76 -4.71
C ARG A 29 -11.54 -0.49 -5.72
N ARG A 30 -12.43 -1.46 -5.93
CA ARG A 30 -13.66 -1.28 -6.75
C ARG A 30 -14.57 -0.20 -6.18
N ASP A 31 -14.51 0.01 -4.86
CA ASP A 31 -15.25 1.07 -4.17
C ASP A 31 -14.66 2.47 -4.39
N GLY A 32 -13.50 2.58 -5.07
CA GLY A 32 -12.83 3.84 -5.37
C GLY A 32 -11.67 4.18 -4.43
N ALA A 33 -11.19 3.22 -3.64
CA ALA A 33 -9.95 3.42 -2.88
C ALA A 33 -8.78 3.69 -3.82
N TRP A 34 -8.01 4.72 -3.52
CA TRP A 34 -6.86 5.15 -4.32
C TRP A 34 -5.69 4.16 -4.25
N GLY A 35 -5.53 3.47 -3.11
CA GLY A 35 -4.53 2.43 -2.86
C GLY A 35 -4.83 1.65 -1.58
N ILE A 36 -3.89 0.83 -1.10
CA ILE A 36 -4.01 0.11 0.19
C ILE A 36 -2.84 0.44 1.10
N THR A 37 -3.11 0.60 2.39
CA THR A 37 -2.11 0.90 3.41
C THR A 37 -1.74 -0.36 4.19
N LEU A 38 -0.45 -0.69 4.27
CA LEU A 38 0.09 -1.89 4.91
C LEU A 38 1.22 -1.53 5.88
N ALA A 39 1.55 -2.42 6.81
CA ALA A 39 2.48 -2.12 7.90
C ALA A 39 3.87 -2.77 7.71
N THR A 40 3.99 -3.82 6.90
CA THR A 40 5.26 -4.56 6.71
C THR A 40 5.50 -4.92 5.24
N CYS A 41 6.76 -5.07 4.85
CA CYS A 41 7.12 -5.48 3.48
C CYS A 41 6.56 -6.87 3.11
N HIS A 42 6.40 -7.78 4.08
CA HIS A 42 5.75 -9.06 3.84
C HIS A 42 4.27 -8.89 3.45
N GLN A 43 3.54 -7.98 4.11
CA GLN A 43 2.17 -7.67 3.71
C GLN A 43 2.12 -7.08 2.29
N VAL A 44 3.08 -6.22 1.94
CA VAL A 44 3.22 -5.67 0.58
C VAL A 44 3.39 -6.80 -0.45
N GLN A 45 4.27 -7.77 -0.18
CA GLN A 45 4.48 -8.94 -1.04
C GLN A 45 3.18 -9.70 -1.29
N VAL A 46 2.45 -10.02 -0.22
CA VAL A 46 1.16 -10.72 -0.32
C VAL A 46 0.17 -9.89 -1.11
N ALA A 47 -0.03 -8.61 -0.78
CA ALA A 47 -0.99 -7.76 -1.47
C ALA A 47 -0.69 -7.62 -2.97
N ARG A 48 0.60 -7.54 -3.35
CA ARG A 48 1.00 -7.52 -4.76
C ARG A 48 0.70 -8.81 -5.50
N GLN A 49 0.90 -9.97 -4.86
CA GLN A 49 0.53 -11.27 -5.45
C GLN A 49 -0.97 -11.35 -5.77
N PHE A 50 -1.81 -10.58 -5.07
CA PHE A 50 -3.25 -10.46 -5.32
C PHE A 50 -3.63 -9.20 -6.11
N GLY A 51 -2.68 -8.57 -6.82
CA GLY A 51 -2.95 -7.50 -7.78
C GLY A 51 -3.06 -6.09 -7.20
N ALA A 52 -2.63 -5.85 -5.96
CA ALA A 52 -2.53 -4.49 -5.44
C ALA A 52 -1.41 -3.71 -6.14
N GLN A 53 -1.78 -2.68 -6.90
CA GLN A 53 -0.86 -1.86 -7.70
C GLN A 53 -0.40 -0.60 -6.99
N ARG A 54 -1.21 -0.02 -6.09
CA ARG A 54 -0.82 1.16 -5.30
C ARG A 54 -0.80 0.85 -3.82
N ILE A 55 0.38 0.93 -3.20
CA ILE A 55 0.58 0.54 -1.81
C ILE A 55 1.30 1.65 -1.03
N VAL A 56 0.74 1.98 0.13
CA VAL A 56 1.36 2.83 1.14
C VAL A 56 1.86 1.93 2.27
N LEU A 57 3.18 1.81 2.44
CA LEU A 57 3.77 1.23 3.63
C LEU A 57 3.72 2.31 4.74
N ALA A 58 2.77 2.19 5.67
CA ALA A 58 2.66 3.03 6.87
C ALA A 58 3.72 2.70 7.92
N ASN A 59 4.95 2.48 7.46
CA ASN A 59 6.13 2.19 8.24
C ASN A 59 7.38 2.50 7.39
N GLN A 60 8.55 2.45 8.02
CA GLN A 60 9.82 2.56 7.33
C GLN A 60 10.14 1.30 6.53
N LEU A 61 10.66 1.48 5.32
CA LEU A 61 11.22 0.38 4.53
C LEU A 61 12.64 0.07 5.04
N VAL A 62 12.73 -0.88 5.97
CA VAL A 62 14.00 -1.29 6.61
C VAL A 62 14.42 -2.70 6.20
N GLY A 63 15.73 -2.93 6.16
CA GLY A 63 16.35 -4.22 5.84
C GLY A 63 16.70 -4.36 4.36
N LYS A 64 17.90 -4.90 4.08
CA LYS A 64 18.46 -5.01 2.73
C LYS A 64 17.56 -5.82 1.80
N GLN A 65 16.98 -6.91 2.29
CA GLN A 65 16.11 -7.80 1.52
C GLN A 65 14.77 -7.13 1.18
N SER A 66 14.16 -6.43 2.13
CA SER A 66 12.93 -5.67 1.91
C SER A 66 13.15 -4.58 0.85
N VAL A 67 14.25 -3.83 0.96
CA VAL A 67 14.62 -2.80 -0.01
C VAL A 67 14.86 -3.40 -1.38
N ALA A 68 15.67 -4.47 -1.48
CA ALA A 68 15.94 -5.14 -2.74
C ALA A 68 14.65 -5.67 -3.41
N TYR A 69 13.74 -6.24 -2.63
CA TYR A 69 12.44 -6.70 -3.13
C TYR A 69 11.63 -5.54 -3.72
N ILE A 70 11.48 -4.42 -3.01
CA ILE A 70 10.68 -3.28 -3.49
C ILE A 70 11.32 -2.66 -4.74
N LEU A 71 12.65 -2.51 -4.78
CA LEU A 71 13.33 -2.00 -5.96
C LEU A 71 13.18 -2.94 -7.16
N GLN A 72 13.24 -4.26 -6.95
CA GLN A 72 12.98 -5.23 -8.01
C GLN A 72 11.54 -5.13 -8.51
N ALA A 73 10.58 -5.08 -7.58
CA ALA A 73 9.16 -4.93 -7.88
C ALA A 73 8.86 -3.70 -8.73
N LEU A 74 9.47 -2.55 -8.40
CA LEU A 74 9.31 -1.30 -9.16
C LEU A 74 9.97 -1.36 -10.55
N ARG A 75 11.06 -2.11 -10.70
CA ARG A 75 11.72 -2.31 -12.00
C ARG A 75 10.91 -3.22 -12.93
N ASP A 76 10.34 -4.29 -12.38
CA ASP A 76 9.63 -5.31 -13.15
C ASP A 76 8.21 -4.87 -13.54
N ASP A 77 7.61 -3.96 -12.78
CA ASP A 77 6.23 -3.52 -12.95
C ASP A 77 6.12 -2.00 -12.87
N PRO A 78 6.15 -1.28 -14.02
CA PRO A 78 5.98 0.17 -14.06
C PRO A 78 4.63 0.67 -13.57
N SER A 79 3.63 -0.21 -13.39
CA SER A 79 2.32 0.14 -12.83
C SER A 79 2.31 0.10 -11.30
N PHE A 80 3.36 -0.45 -10.68
CA PHE A 80 3.47 -0.53 -9.23
C PHE A 80 3.87 0.82 -8.65
N ASP A 81 2.96 1.39 -7.86
CA ASP A 81 3.12 2.69 -7.21
C ASP A 81 3.28 2.47 -5.70
N PHE A 82 4.49 2.73 -5.19
CA PHE A 82 4.88 2.41 -3.82
C PHE A 82 5.32 3.64 -3.05
N TYR A 83 4.71 3.83 -1.89
CA TYR A 83 5.02 4.90 -0.95
C TYR A 83 5.46 4.27 0.37
N CYS A 84 6.45 4.85 1.05
CA CYS A 84 6.80 4.47 2.42
C CYS A 84 7.06 5.71 3.27
N LEU A 85 6.89 5.57 4.58
CA LEU A 85 7.21 6.64 5.51
C LEU A 85 8.71 6.60 5.81
N ALA A 86 9.38 7.74 5.70
CA ALA A 86 10.74 7.91 6.16
C ALA A 86 10.74 8.97 7.26
N VAL A 87 11.34 8.66 8.40
CA VAL A 87 11.61 9.66 9.45
C VAL A 87 13.12 9.71 9.58
N ALA A 88 13.72 10.80 9.10
CA ALA A 88 15.09 11.11 9.43
C ALA A 88 15.11 11.60 10.88
N GLY A 89 16.01 11.08 11.72
CA GLY A 89 16.23 11.67 13.03
C GLY A 89 16.62 13.14 12.86
N ALA A 90 16.05 14.04 13.66
CA ALA A 90 16.59 15.37 13.80
C ALA A 90 18.03 15.22 14.31
N ALA A 91 19.00 15.49 13.44
CA ALA A 91 20.41 15.52 13.80
C ALA A 91 20.70 16.74 14.69
#